data_AF-A0A830HRY8-F1
#
_entry.id   AF-A0A830HRY8-F1
#
_cell.length_a   1.000
_cell.length_b   1.000
_cell.length_c   1.000
_cell.angle_alpha   90.00
_cell.angle_beta   90.00
_cell.angle_gamma   90.00
#
_symmetry.space_group_name_H-M   'P 1'
#
loop_
_entity.id
_entity.type
_entity.pdbx_description
1 polymer ?
#
loop_
_entity_poly.entity_id
_entity_poly.type
_entity_poly.pdbx_seq_one_letter_code
_entity_poly.pdbx_strand_id
1 'polypeptide(L)'
;MSSSAVLQQCARTLVRSASGSSRQISTSAVARGGGGPFDYHYIHAPRMYDVAGMPNKHLVYGSMCTVGLLGGFFIPLYAISHSQKKTMG
;
A
#
# COMPACT_ATOMS: atom_id res chain seq x y z
N MET A 1 -43.50 -3.99 0.24
CA MET A 1 -42.67 -4.99 0.96
C MET A 1 -41.86 -4.23 1.99
N SER A 2 -42.09 -4.52 3.28
CA SER A 2 -41.80 -3.61 4.41
C SER A 2 -40.30 -3.50 4.73
N SER A 3 -39.74 -2.29 4.69
CA SER A 3 -38.32 -1.97 4.95
C SER A 3 -37.81 -2.43 6.32
N SER A 4 -38.72 -2.67 7.27
CA SER A 4 -38.42 -3.19 8.59
C SER A 4 -37.90 -4.64 8.58
N ALA A 5 -38.35 -5.47 7.64
CA ALA A 5 -37.89 -6.86 7.52
C ALA A 5 -36.43 -6.94 7.07
N VAL A 6 -36.03 -6.05 6.15
CA VAL A 6 -34.65 -5.94 5.65
C VAL A 6 -33.71 -5.50 6.77
N LEU A 7 -34.13 -4.51 7.58
CA LEU A 7 -33.37 -4.02 8.72
C LEU A 7 -33.17 -5.11 9.80
N GLN A 8 -34.21 -5.89 10.11
CA GLN A 8 -34.09 -7.01 11.04
C GLN A 8 -33.17 -8.12 10.51
N GLN A 9 -33.14 -8.33 9.20
CA GLN A 9 -32.28 -9.31 8.56
C GLN A 9 -30.81 -8.88 8.62
N CYS A 10 -30.52 -7.60 8.33
CA CYS A 10 -29.18 -7.02 8.46
C CYS A 10 -28.65 -7.04 9.91
N ALA A 11 -29.51 -6.76 10.90
CA ALA A 11 -29.14 -6.81 12.31
C ALA A 11 -28.74 -8.22 12.74
N ARG A 12 -29.44 -9.25 12.26
CA ARG A 12 -29.09 -10.65 12.55
C ARG A 12 -27.77 -11.05 11.91
N THR A 13 -27.43 -10.56 10.72
CA THR A 13 -26.14 -10.82 10.08
C THR A 13 -24.98 -10.17 10.86
N LEU A 14 -25.15 -8.92 11.31
CA LEU A 14 -24.14 -8.19 12.08
C LEU A 14 -23.87 -8.85 13.44
N VAL A 15 -24.91 -9.26 14.17
CA VAL A 15 -24.75 -9.96 15.46
C VAL A 15 -24.06 -11.32 15.26
N ARG A 16 -24.34 -12.02 14.15
CA ARG A 16 -23.66 -13.28 13.83
C ARG A 16 -22.18 -13.08 13.45
N SER A 17 -21.86 -11.98 12.76
CA SER A 17 -20.46 -11.57 12.50
C SER A 17 -19.70 -11.16 13.76
N ALA A 18 -20.36 -10.58 14.76
CA ALA A 18 -19.72 -10.19 16.02
C ALA A 18 -19.51 -11.38 16.98
N SER A 19 -20.44 -12.35 16.99
CA SER A 19 -20.43 -13.49 17.92
C SER A 19 -19.43 -14.59 17.55
N GLY A 20 -18.87 -14.54 16.34
CA GLY A 20 -17.89 -15.49 15.82
C GLY A 20 -16.44 -15.01 15.90
N SER A 21 -16.14 -13.96 16.68
CA SER A 21 -14.77 -13.50 16.93
C SER A 21 -14.00 -14.47 17.84
N SER A 22 -13.89 -15.73 17.41
CA SER A 22 -12.75 -16.54 17.78
C SER A 22 -11.55 -15.90 17.08
N ARG A 23 -10.47 -15.69 17.83
CA ARG A 23 -9.22 -15.15 17.30
C ARG A 23 -8.58 -16.22 16.42
N GLN A 24 -9.11 -16.40 15.22
CA GLN A 24 -8.50 -17.25 14.23
C GLN A 24 -7.37 -16.42 13.60
N ILE A 25 -6.13 -16.71 14.02
CA ILE A 25 -4.95 -16.31 13.27
C ILE A 25 -4.96 -17.20 12.03
N SER A 26 -5.66 -16.76 10.99
CA SER A 26 -5.51 -17.29 9.64
C SER A 26 -4.15 -16.81 9.16
N THR A 27 -3.13 -17.64 9.35
CA THR A 27 -1.90 -17.49 8.60
C THR A 27 -2.21 -17.87 7.16
N SER A 28 -2.59 -16.88 6.35
CA SER A 28 -2.37 -17.00 4.91
C SER A 28 -0.90 -17.38 4.75
N ALA A 29 -0.66 -18.55 4.15
CA ALA A 29 0.67 -19.07 3.88
C ALA A 29 1.59 -17.92 3.45
N VAL A 30 2.83 -17.92 3.97
CA VAL A 30 3.87 -16.96 3.56
C VAL A 30 3.78 -16.81 2.06
N ALA A 31 3.44 -15.60 1.60
CA ALA A 31 3.45 -15.26 0.18
C ALA A 31 4.90 -15.40 -0.29
N ARG A 32 5.27 -16.63 -0.64
CA ARG A 32 6.52 -16.98 -1.30
C ARG A 32 6.42 -16.45 -2.72
N GLY A 33 6.61 -15.13 -2.85
CA GLY A 33 6.83 -14.41 -4.11
C GLY A 33 5.73 -14.53 -5.18
N GLY A 34 5.28 -13.39 -5.70
CA GLY A 34 4.39 -13.34 -6.86
C GLY A 34 2.96 -13.03 -6.46
N GLY A 35 2.68 -11.75 -6.24
CA GLY A 35 1.40 -11.24 -5.76
C GLY A 35 0.42 -10.91 -6.88
N GLY A 36 0.29 -11.77 -7.90
CA GLY A 36 -0.69 -11.59 -8.95
C GLY A 36 -0.82 -12.80 -9.87
N PRO A 37 -1.99 -13.03 -10.49
CA PRO A 37 -2.23 -14.14 -11.42
C PRO A 37 -1.35 -14.10 -12.70
N PHE A 38 -0.45 -13.12 -12.84
CA PHE A 38 0.48 -12.94 -13.97
C PHE A 38 1.96 -13.02 -13.55
N ASP A 39 2.27 -13.29 -12.29
CA ASP A 39 3.58 -12.98 -11.68
C ASP A 39 4.48 -14.22 -11.43
N TYR A 40 4.17 -15.35 -12.05
CA TYR A 40 4.96 -16.59 -11.93
C TYR A 40 6.25 -16.61 -12.78
N HIS A 41 6.50 -15.58 -13.59
CA HIS A 41 7.63 -15.59 -14.54
C HIS A 41 9.00 -15.24 -13.95
N TYR A 42 9.07 -14.69 -12.73
CA TYR A 42 10.32 -14.15 -12.17
C TYR A 42 10.96 -14.99 -11.06
N ILE A 43 10.29 -16.04 -10.56
CA ILE A 43 10.82 -16.88 -9.47
C ILE A 43 12.05 -17.69 -9.93
N HIS A 44 12.13 -18.03 -11.22
CA HIS A 44 13.26 -18.75 -11.83
C HIS A 44 14.13 -17.87 -12.73
N ALA A 45 13.90 -16.56 -12.75
CA ALA A 45 14.69 -15.68 -13.58
C ALA A 45 16.15 -15.62 -13.05
N PRO A 46 17.17 -15.65 -13.93
CA PRO A 46 18.57 -15.57 -13.51
C PRO A 46 18.93 -14.23 -12.84
N ARG A 47 18.04 -13.23 -12.95
CA ARG A 47 18.18 -11.92 -12.32
C ARG A 47 16.90 -11.56 -11.58
N MET A 48 17.08 -11.01 -10.39
CA MET A 48 15.99 -10.55 -9.52
C MET A 48 15.21 -9.38 -10.11
N TYR A 49 15.86 -8.52 -10.91
CA TYR A 49 15.23 -7.36 -11.55
C TYR A 49 15.48 -7.40 -13.06
N ASP A 50 14.42 -7.42 -13.84
CA ASP A 50 14.48 -7.20 -15.29
C ASP A 50 14.32 -5.70 -15.60
N VAL A 51 15.44 -5.01 -15.56
CA VAL A 51 15.54 -3.59 -15.89
C VAL A 51 15.61 -3.36 -17.41
N ALA A 52 15.91 -4.40 -18.18
CA ALA A 52 16.13 -4.29 -19.61
C ALA A 52 14.82 -4.25 -20.40
N GLY A 53 13.83 -5.04 -20.00
CA GLY A 53 12.50 -5.13 -20.62
C GLY A 53 11.52 -4.02 -20.23
N MET A 54 11.87 -3.15 -19.28
CA MET A 54 10.99 -2.06 -18.86
C MET A 54 10.84 -1.00 -19.97
N PRO A 55 9.61 -0.71 -20.44
CA PRO A 55 9.37 0.42 -21.34
C PRO A 55 9.68 1.73 -20.62
N ASN A 56 10.31 2.67 -21.33
CA ASN A 56 10.62 4.02 -20.81
C ASN A 56 11.45 4.05 -19.51
N LYS A 57 12.34 3.07 -19.29
CA LYS A 57 13.18 2.97 -18.07
C LYS A 57 13.88 4.27 -17.66
N HIS A 58 14.38 5.04 -18.61
CA HIS A 58 15.06 6.32 -18.31
C HIS A 58 14.13 7.35 -17.69
N LEU A 59 12.87 7.39 -18.11
CA LEU A 59 11.88 8.29 -17.54
C LEU A 59 11.49 7.84 -16.13
N VAL A 60 11.31 6.54 -15.92
CA VAL A 60 10.96 5.97 -14.61
C VAL A 60 12.09 6.19 -13.60
N TYR A 61 13.32 5.78 -13.93
CA TYR A 61 14.46 6.01 -13.04
C TYR A 61 14.78 7.49 -12.87
N GLY A 62 14.72 8.28 -13.95
CA GLY A 62 14.94 9.72 -13.90
C GLY A 62 13.96 10.40 -12.95
N SER A 63 12.65 10.16 -13.11
CA SER A 63 11.63 10.75 -12.25
C SER A 63 11.77 10.31 -10.78
N MET A 64 12.06 9.04 -10.53
CA MET A 64 12.29 8.54 -9.17
C MET A 64 13.51 9.17 -8.52
N CYS A 65 14.63 9.29 -9.24
CA CYS A 65 15.82 9.96 -8.75
C CYS A 65 15.57 11.46 -8.48
N THR A 66 14.86 12.14 -9.39
CA THR A 66 14.52 13.55 -9.22
C THR A 66 13.62 13.77 -8.01
N VAL A 67 12.57 12.96 -7.83
CA VAL A 67 11.69 13.04 -6.65
C VAL A 67 12.45 12.75 -5.37
N GLY A 68 13.35 11.75 -5.37
CA GLY A 68 14.20 11.44 -4.21
C GLY A 68 15.12 12.61 -3.83
N LEU A 69 15.79 13.22 -4.81
CA LEU A 69 16.65 14.38 -4.58
C LEU A 69 15.85 15.58 -4.09
N LEU A 70 14.75 15.93 -4.76
CA LEU A 70 13.91 17.05 -4.34
C LEU A 70 13.34 16.82 -2.94
N GLY A 71 12.85 15.62 -2.64
CA GLY A 71 12.38 15.27 -1.29
C GLY A 71 13.48 15.47 -0.23
N GLY A 72 14.68 14.96 -0.48
CA GLY A 72 15.82 15.12 0.43
C GLY A 72 16.23 16.56 0.68
N PHE A 73 16.18 17.42 -0.35
CA PHE A 73 16.51 18.86 -0.22
C PHE A 73 15.36 19.70 0.35
N PHE A 74 14.11 19.37 0.05
CA PHE A 74 12.95 20.14 0.51
C PHE A 74 12.64 19.91 2.00
N ILE A 75 12.91 18.72 2.54
CA ILE A 75 12.62 18.41 3.96
C ILE A 75 13.37 19.37 4.92
N PRO A 76 14.70 19.58 4.80
CA PRO A 76 15.41 20.54 5.65
C PRO A 76 14.94 21.98 5.46
N LEU A 77 14.70 22.42 4.22
CA LEU A 77 14.23 23.78 3.93
C LEU A 77 12.85 24.04 4.55
N TYR A 78 11.95 23.06 4.47
CA TYR A 78 10.65 23.13 5.12
C TYR A 78 10.80 23.19 6.64
N ALA A 79 11.65 22.35 7.23
CA ALA A 79 11.90 22.35 8.68
C ALA A 79 12.43 23.69 9.20
N ILE A 80 13.37 24.32 8.47
CA ILE A 80 13.90 25.65 8.82
C ILE A 80 12.78 26.70 8.72
N SER A 81 12.02 26.73 7.62
CA SER A 81 10.94 27.69 7.44
C SER A 81 9.87 27.58 8.53
N HIS A 82 9.55 26.35 8.95
CA HIS A 82 8.58 26.10 9.99
C HIS A 82 9.11 26.49 11.38
N SER A 83 10.41 26.29 11.61
CA SER A 83 11.06 26.71 12.86
C SER A 83 11.11 28.23 12.98
N GLN A 84 11.47 28.95 11.91
CA GLN A 84 11.46 30.41 11.87
C GLN A 84 10.07 31.00 12.12
N LYS A 85 9.02 30.43 11.51
CA LYS A 85 7.63 30.83 11.77
C LYS A 85 7.23 30.72 13.24
N LYS A 86 7.78 29.75 13.98
CA LYS A 86 7.55 29.59 15.42
C LYS A 86 8.37 30.54 16.29
N THR A 87 9.50 31.04 15.78
CA THR A 87 10.44 31.86 16.58
C THR A 87 10.22 33.36 16.37
N MET A 88 9.57 33.76 15.28
CA MET A 88 9.22 35.17 15.00
C MET A 88 7.86 35.58 15.58
N GLY A 89 7.30 34.77 16.49
CA GLY A 89 6.11 35.09 17.29
C GLY A 89 6.49 35.68 18.64
#